data_AF-A0A9J6F723-F1
#
_entry.id   AF-A0A9J6F723-F1
#
_cell.length_a   1.000
_cell.length_b   1.000
_cell.length_c   1.000
_cell.angle_alpha   90.00
_cell.angle_beta   90.00
_cell.angle_gamma   90.00
#
_symmetry.space_group_name_H-M   'P 1'
#
loop_
_entity.id
_entity.type
_entity.pdbx_description
1 polymer ?
#
loop_
_entity_poly.entity_id
_entity_poly.type
_entity_poly.pdbx_seq_one_letter_code
_entity_poly.pdbx_strand_id
1 'polypeptide(L)'
;MGRVSAAAAKILREGQVSADQISLIWCPAHQGLRGRVCGDEKAHATARGLTFRSIAADSPPPREEPLPSHDELTTFQEIISHYKLARKIYPAADKQLSKKEEVMWRKLQTGVFPNPQLYSKWHPEVFTSKCTHCNNIADLVHMVWTCPFYNNPNRNVESWEILLLNHKAEEQRKVIGLALTAAESQGIPADG
;
A
#
# COMPACT_ATOMS: atom_id res chain seq x y z
N MET A 1 3.89 1.00 -23.78
CA MET A 1 3.86 -0.40 -24.26
C MET A 1 4.57 -1.28 -23.24
N GLY A 2 3.88 -2.28 -22.67
CA GLY A 2 4.46 -3.15 -21.65
C GLY A 2 5.31 -4.27 -22.27
N ARG A 3 6.50 -4.51 -21.70
CA ARG A 3 7.36 -5.65 -22.08
C ARG A 3 6.90 -6.89 -21.32
N VAL A 4 6.45 -7.92 -22.04
CA VAL A 4 6.09 -9.22 -21.49
C VAL A 4 7.34 -10.12 -21.47
N SER A 5 7.52 -10.91 -20.41
CA SER A 5 8.65 -11.85 -20.31
C SER A 5 8.55 -12.96 -21.36
N ALA A 6 9.68 -13.53 -21.78
CA ALA A 6 9.70 -14.61 -22.77
C ALA A 6 8.85 -15.82 -22.36
N ALA A 7 8.82 -16.15 -21.06
CA ALA A 7 7.99 -17.21 -20.50
C ALA A 7 6.49 -16.91 -20.64
N ALA A 8 6.06 -15.70 -20.29
CA ALA A 8 4.66 -15.29 -20.44
C ALA A 8 4.25 -15.23 -21.92
N ALA A 9 5.13 -14.75 -22.79
CA ALA A 9 4.89 -14.72 -24.23
C ALA A 9 4.83 -16.14 -24.86
N LYS A 10 5.48 -17.13 -24.25
CA LYS A 10 5.42 -18.54 -24.66
C LYS A 10 4.06 -19.14 -24.25
N ILE A 11 3.65 -18.95 -23.00
CA ILE A 11 2.34 -19.42 -22.49
C ILE A 11 1.18 -18.82 -23.28
N LEU A 12 1.25 -17.52 -23.62
CA LEU A 12 0.22 -16.86 -24.43
C LEU A 12 0.15 -17.38 -25.87
N ARG A 13 1.26 -17.91 -26.41
CA ARG A 13 1.33 -18.45 -27.77
C ARG A 13 0.97 -19.94 -27.84
N GLU A 14 1.32 -20.70 -26.82
CA GLU A 14 1.13 -22.16 -26.75
C GLU A 14 -0.20 -22.54 -26.07
N GLY A 15 -0.78 -21.63 -25.30
CA GLY A 15 -2.05 -21.83 -24.62
C GLY A 15 -3.22 -21.76 -25.59
N GLN A 16 -3.56 -22.87 -26.25
CA GLN A 16 -4.94 -23.13 -26.62
C GLN A 16 -5.74 -23.23 -25.31
N VAL A 17 -6.28 -22.11 -24.85
CA VAL A 17 -7.30 -22.14 -23.81
C VAL A 17 -8.50 -22.81 -24.47
N SER A 18 -8.77 -24.06 -24.08
CA SER A 18 -10.04 -24.70 -24.41
C SER A 18 -11.14 -23.69 -24.10
N ALA A 19 -12.05 -23.45 -25.05
CA ALA A 19 -13.19 -22.54 -24.86
C ALA A 19 -14.21 -23.10 -23.85
N ASP A 20 -13.77 -23.97 -22.94
CA ASP A 20 -14.54 -24.40 -21.80
C ASP A 20 -14.78 -23.19 -20.92
N GLN A 21 -16.04 -22.97 -20.58
CA GLN A 21 -16.48 -21.87 -19.74
C GLN A 21 -15.92 -22.05 -18.33
N ILE A 22 -14.81 -21.38 -18.02
CA ILE A 22 -14.21 -21.38 -16.68
C ILE A 22 -14.98 -20.39 -15.79
N SER A 23 -15.68 -20.90 -14.78
CA SER A 23 -16.32 -20.07 -13.75
C SER A 23 -15.37 -19.84 -12.57
N LEU A 24 -15.09 -18.57 -12.25
CA LEU A 24 -14.39 -18.19 -11.02
C LEU A 24 -15.41 -18.03 -9.88
N ILE A 25 -15.25 -18.83 -8.83
CA ILE A 25 -16.10 -18.78 -7.65
C ILE A 25 -15.25 -18.37 -6.45
N TRP A 26 -15.65 -17.31 -5.76
CA TRP A 26 -15.02 -16.89 -4.52
C TRP A 26 -15.73 -17.53 -3.32
N CYS A 27 -14.95 -18.12 -2.41
CA CYS A 27 -15.45 -18.71 -1.18
C CYS A 27 -14.66 -18.13 0.01
N PRO A 28 -15.31 -17.72 1.11
CA PRO A 28 -14.61 -17.31 2.31
C PRO A 28 -13.89 -18.50 2.96
N ALA A 29 -12.64 -18.28 3.38
CA ALA A 29 -11.82 -19.33 4.00
C ALA A 29 -12.35 -19.77 5.37
N HIS A 30 -12.19 -21.06 5.70
CA HIS A 30 -12.41 -21.62 7.04
C HIS A 30 -13.85 -21.50 7.57
N GLN A 31 -14.84 -21.51 6.68
CA GLN A 31 -16.26 -21.44 7.05
C GLN A 31 -16.93 -22.82 7.17
N GLY A 32 -16.18 -23.93 7.07
CA GLY A 32 -16.76 -25.29 7.18
C GLY A 32 -17.79 -25.61 6.10
N LEU A 33 -17.80 -24.87 4.98
CA LEU A 33 -18.76 -25.03 3.91
C LEU A 33 -18.49 -26.35 3.18
N ARG A 34 -19.28 -27.39 3.51
CA ARG A 34 -19.18 -28.70 2.87
C ARG A 34 -20.07 -28.73 1.63
N GLY A 35 -19.47 -28.83 0.43
CA GLY A 35 -20.21 -28.99 -0.81
C GLY A 35 -19.34 -29.05 -2.05
N ARG A 36 -19.97 -29.30 -3.22
CA ARG A 36 -19.30 -29.37 -4.53
C ARG A 36 -18.73 -28.03 -5.01
N VAL A 37 -19.15 -26.91 -4.41
CA VAL A 37 -18.88 -25.55 -4.90
C VAL A 37 -17.70 -24.88 -4.18
N CYS A 38 -17.46 -25.21 -2.91
CA CYS A 38 -16.38 -24.66 -2.10
C CYS A 38 -15.71 -25.81 -1.34
N GLY A 39 -14.52 -26.22 -1.78
CA GLY A 39 -13.68 -27.23 -1.13
C GLY A 39 -12.40 -26.61 -0.56
N ASP A 40 -12.52 -25.41 0.02
CA ASP A 40 -11.40 -24.58 0.48
C ASP A 40 -10.56 -25.29 1.54
N GLU A 41 -11.18 -25.99 2.49
CA GLU A 41 -10.46 -26.68 3.57
C GLU A 41 -9.56 -27.81 3.06
N LYS A 42 -10.05 -28.64 2.12
CA LYS A 42 -9.28 -29.74 1.55
C LYS A 42 -8.17 -29.23 0.63
N ALA A 43 -8.46 -28.21 -0.17
CA ALA A 43 -7.47 -27.54 -1.01
C ALA A 43 -6.38 -26.89 -0.15
N HIS A 44 -6.77 -26.20 0.93
CA HIS A 44 -5.86 -25.57 1.89
C HIS A 44 -5.00 -26.59 2.62
N ALA A 45 -5.58 -27.68 3.12
CA ALA A 45 -4.84 -28.78 3.75
C ALA A 45 -3.82 -29.41 2.78
N THR A 46 -4.23 -29.63 1.52
CA THR A 46 -3.34 -30.17 0.47
C THR A 46 -2.20 -29.22 0.16
N ALA A 47 -2.49 -27.93 -0.06
CA ALA A 47 -1.48 -26.91 -0.30
C ALA A 47 -0.50 -26.77 0.87
N ARG A 48 -0.98 -26.84 2.12
CA ARG A 48 -0.13 -26.83 3.31
C ARG A 48 0.73 -28.10 3.42
N GLY A 49 0.21 -29.25 3.03
CA GLY A 49 0.99 -30.49 2.96
C GLY A 49 2.12 -30.45 1.92
N LEU A 50 1.93 -29.71 0.81
CA LEU A 50 2.95 -29.50 -0.21
C LEU A 50 4.01 -28.47 0.20
N THR A 51 3.73 -27.61 1.17
CA THR A 51 4.77 -26.75 1.76
C THR A 51 5.64 -27.57 2.70
N PHE A 52 6.80 -28.03 2.23
CA PHE A 52 7.85 -28.66 3.04
C PHE A 52 8.30 -27.71 4.16
N ARG A 53 7.59 -27.75 5.29
CA ARG A 53 7.93 -27.04 6.54
C ARG A 53 8.41 -28.00 7.62
N SER A 54 8.69 -29.26 7.27
CA SER A 54 9.45 -30.17 8.12
C SER A 54 10.78 -30.43 7.44
N ILE A 55 11.87 -30.16 8.16
CA ILE A 55 13.17 -30.78 7.88
C ILE A 55 12.89 -32.29 7.85
N ALA A 56 13.22 -32.96 6.75
CA ALA A 56 13.01 -34.39 6.62
C ALA A 56 13.71 -35.10 7.79
N ALA A 57 13.03 -36.06 8.42
CA ALA A 57 13.53 -36.80 9.57
C ALA A 57 14.84 -37.60 9.30
N ASP A 58 15.29 -37.66 8.04
CA ASP A 58 16.50 -38.35 7.59
C ASP A 58 17.66 -37.40 7.22
N SER A 59 17.61 -36.11 7.59
CA SER A 59 18.78 -35.25 7.45
C SER A 59 19.87 -35.67 8.46
N PRO A 60 21.14 -35.87 8.03
CA PRO A 60 22.24 -36.15 8.95
C PRO A 60 22.34 -35.04 10.01
N PRO A 61 22.86 -35.34 11.22
CA PRO A 61 22.93 -34.37 12.31
C PRO A 61 23.63 -33.09 11.81
N PRO A 62 23.12 -31.90 12.17
CA PRO A 62 23.70 -30.64 11.71
C PRO A 62 25.19 -30.64 12.03
N ARG A 63 26.01 -30.52 10.99
CA ARG A 63 27.43 -30.22 11.12
C ARG A 63 27.53 -28.93 11.92
N GLU A 64 28.28 -28.95 13.02
CA GLU A 64 28.48 -27.83 13.96
C GLU A 64 28.30 -26.48 13.25
N GLU A 65 27.14 -25.86 13.50
CA GLU A 65 26.78 -24.58 12.92
C GLU A 65 27.89 -23.58 13.26
N PRO A 66 28.45 -22.85 12.28
CA PRO A 66 29.28 -21.69 12.58
C PRO A 66 28.48 -20.79 13.52
N LEU A 67 29.14 -20.28 14.57
CA LEU A 67 28.57 -19.29 15.50
C LEU A 67 27.64 -18.33 14.75
N PRO A 68 26.38 -18.14 15.19
CA PRO A 68 25.40 -17.36 14.45
C PRO A 68 26.03 -16.01 14.13
N SER A 69 26.16 -15.74 12.84
CA SER A 69 26.59 -14.42 12.40
C SER A 69 25.61 -13.42 13.01
N HIS A 70 26.11 -12.28 13.44
CA HIS A 70 25.38 -11.26 14.21
C HIS A 70 24.14 -10.66 13.48
N ASP A 71 23.81 -11.18 12.30
CA ASP A 71 22.69 -10.83 11.41
C ASP A 71 21.56 -11.87 11.37
N GLU A 72 21.65 -12.97 12.11
CA GLU A 72 20.55 -13.94 12.17
C GLU A 72 19.40 -13.41 13.04
N LEU A 73 18.31 -13.02 12.38
CA LEU A 73 17.04 -12.67 13.00
C LEU A 73 16.41 -13.94 13.59
N THR A 74 16.81 -14.34 14.79
CA THR A 74 16.44 -15.63 15.40
C THR A 74 15.14 -15.57 16.19
N THR A 75 14.78 -14.40 16.73
CA THR A 75 13.54 -14.24 17.48
C THR A 75 12.40 -13.72 16.60
N PHE A 76 11.17 -14.12 16.93
CA PHE A 76 9.97 -13.60 16.27
C PHE A 76 9.89 -12.07 16.29
N GLN A 77 10.32 -11.44 17.38
CA GLN A 77 10.32 -9.98 17.53
C GLN A 77 11.32 -9.31 16.58
N GLU A 78 12.51 -9.88 16.42
CA GLU A 78 13.55 -9.38 15.50
C GLU A 78 13.09 -9.52 14.05
N ILE A 79 12.55 -10.68 13.65
CA ILE A 79 12.01 -10.92 12.31
C ILE A 79 10.94 -9.87 11.97
N ILE A 80 9.97 -9.68 12.87
CA ILE A 80 8.92 -8.68 12.65
C ILE A 80 9.49 -7.25 12.60
N SER A 81 10.41 -6.92 13.49
CA SER A 81 11.00 -5.57 13.56
C SER A 81 11.80 -5.26 12.30
N HIS A 82 12.57 -6.22 11.80
CA HIS A 82 13.30 -6.12 10.55
C HIS A 82 12.35 -5.80 9.39
N TYR A 83 11.30 -6.60 9.19
CA TYR A 83 10.35 -6.35 8.10
C TYR A 83 9.55 -5.05 8.29
N LYS A 84 9.24 -4.66 9.53
CA LYS A 84 8.56 -3.38 9.81
C LYS A 84 9.44 -2.19 9.45
N LEU A 85 10.70 -2.21 9.87
CA LEU A 85 11.64 -1.12 9.63
C LEU A 85 12.07 -1.05 8.16
N ALA A 86 12.29 -2.20 7.52
CA ALA A 86 12.63 -2.25 6.09
C ALA A 86 11.53 -1.67 5.18
N ARG A 87 10.26 -1.75 5.59
CA ARG A 87 9.12 -1.18 4.85
C ARG A 87 8.80 0.27 5.24
N LYS A 88 9.51 0.83 6.23
CA LYS A 88 9.26 2.18 6.72
C LYS A 88 9.97 3.18 5.81
N ILE A 89 9.24 3.67 4.82
CA ILE A 89 9.71 4.72 3.90
C ILE A 89 9.66 6.09 4.58
N TYR A 90 8.53 6.41 5.22
CA TYR A 90 8.33 7.70 5.88
C TYR A 90 8.60 7.65 7.39
N PRO A 91 9.11 8.74 7.98
CA PRO A 91 9.32 8.82 9.41
C PRO A 91 8.00 8.85 10.18
N ALA A 92 8.08 8.57 11.48
CA ALA A 92 6.92 8.71 12.36
C ALA A 92 6.58 10.20 12.55
N ALA A 93 5.33 10.48 12.95
CA ALA A 93 4.93 11.80 13.43
C ALA A 93 5.78 12.21 14.64
N ASP A 94 6.02 13.51 14.79
CA ASP A 94 6.67 14.04 15.99
C ASP A 94 5.75 13.85 17.21
N LYS A 95 6.33 13.53 18.37
CA LYS A 95 5.59 13.25 19.61
C LYS A 95 4.81 14.46 20.15
N GLN A 96 5.13 15.66 19.68
CA GLN A 96 4.42 16.88 20.06
C GLN A 96 3.12 17.08 19.27
N LEU A 97 2.87 16.31 18.21
CA LEU A 97 1.60 16.35 17.50
C LEU A 97 0.48 15.78 18.38
N SER A 98 -0.69 16.41 18.33
CA SER A 98 -1.92 15.83 18.84
C SER A 98 -2.29 14.57 18.07
N LYS A 99 -3.12 13.71 18.66
CA LYS A 99 -3.55 12.47 18.01
C LYS A 99 -4.22 12.71 16.65
N LYS A 100 -4.99 13.79 16.51
CA LYS A 100 -5.62 14.19 15.25
C LYS A 100 -4.57 14.56 14.22
N GLU A 101 -3.59 15.38 14.58
CA GLU A 101 -2.49 15.77 13.69
C GLU A 101 -1.64 14.57 13.26
N GLU A 102 -1.34 13.63 14.16
CA GLU A 102 -0.62 12.40 13.81
C GLU A 102 -1.36 11.59 12.73
N VAL A 103 -2.69 11.46 12.87
CA VAL A 103 -3.52 10.75 11.90
C VAL A 103 -3.50 11.47 10.56
N MET A 104 -3.66 12.80 10.55
CA MET A 104 -3.60 13.59 9.31
C MET A 104 -2.23 13.48 8.64
N TRP A 105 -1.15 13.59 9.40
CA TRP A 105 0.21 13.40 8.91
C TRP A 105 0.36 12.02 8.24
N ARG A 106 -0.17 10.97 8.88
CA ARG A 106 -0.10 9.63 8.31
C ARG A 106 -0.94 9.48 7.03
N LYS A 107 -2.11 10.10 6.96
CA LYS A 107 -2.95 10.14 5.75
C LYS A 107 -2.21 10.79 4.59
N LEU A 108 -1.44 11.85 4.84
CA LEU A 108 -0.60 12.52 3.83
C LEU A 108 0.51 11.59 3.33
N GLN A 109 1.27 10.98 4.24
CA GLN A 109 2.34 10.03 3.91
C GLN A 109 1.85 8.79 3.15
N THR A 110 0.60 8.39 3.33
CA THR A 110 0.05 7.19 2.69
C THR A 110 -0.80 7.50 1.45
N GLY A 111 -0.95 8.77 1.09
CA GLY A 111 -1.73 9.19 -0.08
C GLY A 111 -3.24 8.98 0.04
N VAL A 112 -3.75 8.74 1.26
CA VAL A 112 -5.18 8.50 1.52
C VAL A 112 -5.91 9.70 2.10
N PHE A 113 -5.24 10.85 2.18
CA PHE A 113 -5.87 12.09 2.60
C PHE A 113 -7.02 12.48 1.63
N PRO A 114 -8.17 12.94 2.12
CA PRO A 114 -9.33 13.27 1.28
C PRO A 114 -8.97 14.19 0.11
N ASN A 115 -9.35 13.79 -1.11
CA ASN A 115 -9.10 14.57 -2.32
C ASN A 115 -10.16 14.28 -3.39
N PRO A 116 -10.40 15.19 -4.35
CA PRO A 116 -11.49 15.04 -5.31
C PRO A 116 -11.33 13.83 -6.24
N GLN A 117 -10.09 13.51 -6.63
CA GLN A 117 -9.84 12.32 -7.46
C GLN A 117 -10.22 11.02 -6.74
N LEU A 118 -10.00 10.92 -5.43
CA LEU A 118 -10.40 9.76 -4.65
C LEU A 118 -11.93 9.69 -4.49
N TYR A 119 -12.57 10.79 -4.10
CA TYR A 119 -14.01 10.81 -3.80
C TYR A 119 -14.88 10.69 -5.05
N SER A 120 -14.45 11.24 -6.19
CA SER A 120 -15.16 11.07 -7.48
C SER A 120 -15.24 9.61 -7.93
N LYS A 121 -14.39 8.71 -7.42
CA LYS A 121 -14.50 7.26 -7.68
C LYS A 121 -15.63 6.60 -6.88
N TRP A 122 -16.01 7.19 -5.75
CA TRP A 122 -17.05 6.64 -4.86
C TRP A 122 -18.40 7.33 -5.06
N HIS A 123 -18.38 8.64 -5.29
CA HIS A 123 -19.55 9.50 -5.45
C HIS A 123 -19.37 10.45 -6.65
N PRO A 124 -19.34 9.92 -7.88
CA PRO A 124 -19.15 10.72 -9.10
C PRO A 124 -20.25 11.76 -9.33
N GLU A 125 -21.44 11.55 -8.77
CA GLU A 125 -22.58 12.47 -8.84
C GLU A 125 -22.42 13.73 -7.97
N VAL A 126 -21.58 13.65 -6.93
CA VAL A 126 -21.34 14.76 -5.98
C VAL A 126 -19.99 15.42 -6.24
N PHE A 127 -18.95 14.62 -6.51
CA PHE A 127 -17.58 15.10 -6.61
C PHE A 127 -17.04 14.98 -8.03
N THR A 128 -16.49 16.08 -8.53
CA THR A 128 -15.65 16.08 -9.74
C THR A 128 -14.22 15.68 -9.39
N SER A 129 -13.55 14.94 -10.28
CA SER A 129 -12.13 14.62 -10.11
C SER A 129 -11.19 15.80 -10.42
N LYS A 130 -11.77 16.96 -10.77
CA LYS A 130 -11.05 18.13 -11.29
C LYS A 130 -10.78 19.16 -10.19
N CYS A 131 -9.64 19.82 -10.29
CA CYS A 131 -9.25 20.91 -9.41
C CYS A 131 -10.08 22.16 -9.72
N THR A 132 -10.63 22.79 -8.70
CA THR A 132 -11.41 24.04 -8.81
C THR A 132 -10.59 25.22 -9.32
N HIS A 133 -9.26 25.21 -9.13
CA HIS A 133 -8.38 26.33 -9.47
C HIS A 133 -7.80 26.25 -10.90
N CYS A 134 -7.50 25.05 -11.39
CA CYS A 134 -6.80 24.88 -12.68
C CYS A 134 -7.38 23.80 -13.59
N ASN A 135 -8.45 23.12 -13.17
CA ASN A 135 -9.16 22.09 -13.94
C ASN A 135 -8.33 20.82 -14.33
N ASN A 136 -7.15 20.65 -13.72
CA ASN A 136 -6.38 19.40 -13.79
C ASN A 136 -6.95 18.35 -12.83
N ILE A 137 -6.41 17.12 -12.85
CA ILE A 137 -6.82 16.08 -11.91
C ILE A 137 -6.39 16.51 -10.50
N ALA A 138 -7.36 16.61 -9.58
CA ALA A 138 -7.11 16.96 -8.19
C ALA A 138 -6.78 15.71 -7.37
N ASP A 139 -5.61 15.15 -7.62
CA ASP A 139 -4.99 14.23 -6.66
C ASP A 139 -4.45 15.00 -5.44
N LEU A 140 -4.03 14.28 -4.40
CA LEU A 140 -3.53 14.88 -3.16
C LEU A 140 -2.34 15.83 -3.42
N VAL A 141 -1.35 15.39 -4.18
CA VAL A 141 -0.11 16.14 -4.40
C VAL A 141 -0.37 17.38 -5.24
N HIS A 142 -1.26 17.26 -6.22
CA HIS A 142 -1.73 18.36 -7.03
C HIS A 142 -2.44 19.40 -6.20
N MET A 143 -3.48 19.02 -5.46
CA MET A 143 -4.31 19.99 -4.75
C MET A 143 -3.53 20.72 -3.65
N VAL A 144 -2.60 20.04 -2.97
CA VAL A 144 -1.86 20.63 -1.83
C VAL A 144 -0.60 21.37 -2.28
N TRP A 145 0.12 20.84 -3.27
CA TRP A 145 1.51 21.26 -3.52
C TRP A 145 1.76 21.75 -4.94
N THR A 146 1.45 20.93 -5.94
CA THR A 146 1.91 21.15 -7.34
C THR A 146 0.92 21.91 -8.21
N CYS A 147 -0.20 22.38 -7.65
CA CYS A 147 -1.18 23.15 -8.41
C CYS A 147 -0.55 24.42 -9.02
N PRO A 148 -0.69 24.65 -10.35
CA PRO A 148 -0.18 25.85 -11.01
C PRO A 148 -0.72 27.17 -10.45
N PHE A 149 -1.88 27.13 -9.79
CA PHE A 149 -2.47 28.29 -9.10
C PHE A 149 -1.52 28.93 -8.08
N TYR A 150 -0.67 28.14 -7.43
CA TYR A 150 0.30 28.66 -6.46
C TYR A 150 1.53 29.33 -7.11
N ASN A 151 1.68 29.23 -8.43
CA ASN A 151 2.75 29.84 -9.23
C ASN A 151 4.16 29.66 -8.63
N ASN A 152 4.47 28.44 -8.16
CA ASN A 152 5.76 28.14 -7.54
C ASN A 152 6.45 26.99 -8.28
N PRO A 153 7.48 27.29 -9.11
CA PRO A 153 8.15 26.27 -9.92
C PRO A 153 8.98 25.27 -9.09
N ASN A 154 9.29 25.58 -7.83
CA ASN A 154 10.03 24.68 -6.94
C ASN A 154 9.12 23.60 -6.31
N ARG A 155 7.80 23.71 -6.47
CA ARG A 155 6.83 22.73 -5.97
C ARG A 155 6.56 21.69 -7.04
N ASN A 156 7.19 20.53 -6.90
CA ASN A 156 7.02 19.37 -7.75
C ASN A 156 6.79 18.13 -6.87
N VAL A 157 6.60 16.97 -7.50
CA VAL A 157 6.34 15.71 -6.78
C VAL A 157 7.52 15.32 -5.90
N GLU A 158 8.76 15.51 -6.35
CA GLU A 158 9.96 15.17 -5.57
C GLU A 158 10.09 16.06 -4.32
N SER A 159 9.82 17.35 -4.44
CA SER A 159 9.88 18.27 -3.29
C SER A 159 8.74 18.03 -2.30
N TRP A 160 7.60 17.50 -2.76
CA TRP A 160 6.55 16.98 -1.88
C TRP A 160 7.02 15.75 -1.08
N GLU A 161 7.68 14.80 -1.74
CA GLU A 161 8.22 13.60 -1.06
C GLU A 161 9.25 13.96 0.00
N ILE A 162 10.17 14.89 -0.31
CA ILE A 162 11.17 15.39 0.66
C ILE A 162 10.48 16.05 1.86
N LEU A 163 9.40 16.79 1.63
CA LEU A 163 8.62 17.45 2.68
C LEU A 163 7.98 16.43 3.64
N LEU A 164 7.53 15.28 3.14
CA LEU A 164 6.94 14.20 3.94
C LEU A 164 7.97 13.40 4.76
N LEU A 165 9.27 13.57 4.48
CA LEU A 165 10.38 13.02 5.28
C LEU A 165 10.74 13.90 6.48
N ASN A 166 10.03 15.00 6.73
CA ASN A 166 10.35 15.89 7.83
C ASN A 166 9.95 15.28 9.20
N HIS A 167 10.82 15.49 10.19
CA HIS A 167 10.65 14.99 11.55
C HIS A 167 10.20 16.08 12.53
N LYS A 168 10.23 17.36 12.14
CA LYS A 168 9.94 18.48 13.05
C LYS A 168 8.44 18.74 13.15
N ALA A 169 7.93 18.85 14.38
CA ALA A 169 6.51 19.12 14.65
C ALA A 169 5.96 20.36 13.92
N GLU A 170 6.70 21.47 13.91
CA GLU A 170 6.28 22.72 13.28
C GLU A 170 6.02 22.56 11.77
N GLU A 171 6.95 21.90 11.08
CA GLU A 171 6.83 21.66 9.65
C GLU A 171 5.70 20.68 9.35
N GLN A 172 5.56 19.61 10.14
CA GLN A 172 4.45 18.67 9.99
C GLN A 172 3.09 19.38 10.14
N ARG A 173 2.92 20.26 11.13
CA ARG A 173 1.70 21.06 11.31
C ARG A 173 1.43 21.99 10.15
N LYS A 174 2.46 22.65 9.63
CA LYS A 174 2.34 23.54 8.47
C LYS A 174 1.81 22.80 7.25
N VAL A 175 2.32 21.61 6.98
CA VAL A 175 1.87 20.78 5.85
C VAL A 175 0.45 20.27 6.06
N ILE A 176 0.11 19.84 7.28
CA ILE A 176 -1.27 19.46 7.63
C ILE A 176 -2.22 20.64 7.39
N GLY A 177 -1.86 21.84 7.86
CA GLY A 177 -2.65 23.05 7.65
C GLY A 177 -2.86 23.36 6.17
N LEU A 178 -1.79 23.29 5.37
CA LEU A 178 -1.88 23.45 3.92
C LEU A 178 -2.83 22.43 3.28
N ALA A 179 -2.77 21.17 3.71
CA ALA A 179 -3.63 20.12 3.18
C ALA A 179 -5.11 20.32 3.54
N LEU A 180 -5.39 20.77 4.77
CA LEU A 180 -6.75 21.12 5.20
C LEU A 180 -7.30 22.28 4.37
N THR A 181 -6.56 23.39 4.25
CA THR A 181 -6.98 24.54 3.43
C THR A 181 -7.16 24.16 1.95
N ALA A 182 -6.28 23.30 1.43
CA ALA A 182 -6.43 22.81 0.07
C ALA A 182 -7.73 22.01 -0.11
N ALA A 183 -8.03 21.07 0.80
CA ALA A 183 -9.27 20.30 0.76
C ALA A 183 -10.52 21.17 0.88
N GLU A 184 -10.53 22.14 1.79
CA GLU A 184 -11.60 23.12 1.94
C GLU A 184 -11.81 23.91 0.63
N SER A 185 -10.74 24.33 -0.03
CA SER A 185 -10.82 25.03 -1.32
C SER A 185 -11.37 24.17 -2.47
N GLN A 186 -11.33 22.85 -2.31
CA GLN A 186 -11.94 21.89 -3.23
C GLN A 186 -13.37 21.49 -2.79
N GLY A 187 -13.88 22.02 -1.68
CA GLY A 187 -15.19 21.67 -1.14
C GLY A 187 -15.24 20.30 -0.48
N ILE A 188 -14.10 19.79 0.01
CA ILE A 188 -14.01 18.47 0.66
C ILE A 188 -13.86 18.65 2.17
N PRO A 189 -14.71 18.01 2.99
CA PRO A 189 -14.52 17.99 4.43
C PRO A 189 -13.30 17.12 4.76
N ALA A 190 -12.25 17.74 5.26
CA ALA A 190 -11.03 17.05 5.69
C ALA A 190 -10.99 16.75 7.21
N ASP A 191 -12.06 17.09 7.93
CA ASP A 191 -12.22 16.88 9.37
C ASP A 191 -12.65 15.45 9.72
N GLY A 192 -11.76 14.49 9.50
CA GLY A 192 -11.94 13.09 9.91
C GLY A 192 -10.93 12.63 10.94
#